data_AF-A0A7J8RNA5-F1
#
_entry.id   AF-A0A7J8RNA5-F1
#
_cell.length_a   1.000
_cell.length_b   1.000
_cell.length_c   1.000
_cell.angle_alpha   90.00
_cell.angle_beta   90.00
_cell.angle_gamma   90.00
#
_symmetry.space_group_name_H-M   'P 1'
#
loop_
_entity.id
_entity.type
_entity.pdbx_description
1 polymer ?
#
loop_
_entity_poly.entity_id
_entity_poly.type
_entity_poly.pdbx_seq_one_letter_code
_entity_poly.pdbx_strand_id
1 'polypeptide(L)'
;MEATPLLITAPTLLENGDYAPARSFQEVKSVFWIETVKMWKIAAPIAFQIICQYGTNSFTNIFVGHIGNVELSAVTLSLTVIGTFSFGFMLGMGSALETLCGQAFGAGQLHLLGVYMQRSWIILLASCFILLPFYIFATPILKFLGQEEDIAELAGKFTILTIPQLFSLAINFPTGKFLQAQSKVNVLAWIGFLALLLHIGLLWLFIDVFGWGTTGAAIAFDITNWEITLAQVAYVIFWCDEVWHGFSWLAFKEIWAFVRLSIASAVMLCLEIWYMMSMILLVGHLDNAIIAVGSLSIW
;
A
#
# COMPACT_ATOMS: atom_id res chain seq x y z
N MET A 1 55.10 -14.34 1.41
CA MET A 1 55.11 -12.98 0.84
C MET A 1 53.67 -12.63 0.55
N GLU A 2 53.06 -11.90 1.47
CA GLU A 2 51.66 -11.50 1.46
C GLU A 2 51.37 -10.40 0.42
N ALA A 3 50.06 -10.30 0.16
CA ALA A 3 49.31 -9.12 -0.25
C ALA A 3 49.08 -8.89 -1.75
N THR A 4 47.86 -9.25 -2.18
CA THR A 4 47.08 -8.42 -3.11
C THR A 4 45.65 -8.32 -2.57
N PRO A 5 45.26 -7.23 -1.90
CA PRO A 5 43.86 -6.98 -1.59
C PRO A 5 43.19 -6.44 -2.86
N LEU A 6 42.04 -7.02 -3.20
CA LEU A 6 41.08 -6.46 -4.17
C LEU A 6 40.55 -5.13 -3.61
N LEU A 7 41.30 -4.05 -3.83
CA LEU A 7 40.86 -2.68 -3.61
C LEU A 7 39.80 -2.34 -4.66
N ILE A 8 38.54 -2.54 -4.31
CA ILE A 8 37.46 -1.69 -4.84
C ILE A 8 37.84 -0.28 -4.37
N THR A 9 38.34 0.57 -5.27
CA THR A 9 38.58 1.98 -4.98
C THR A 9 37.24 2.59 -4.56
N ALA A 10 37.10 2.87 -3.27
CA ALA A 10 35.97 3.60 -2.74
C ALA A 10 35.98 5.00 -3.38
N PRO A 11 34.87 5.46 -3.97
CA PRO A 11 34.81 6.76 -4.59
C PRO A 11 35.03 7.86 -3.52
N THR A 12 35.80 8.88 -3.88
CA THR A 12 36.07 10.01 -2.98
C THR A 12 34.79 10.80 -2.74
N LEU A 13 34.44 11.01 -1.47
CA LEU A 13 33.32 11.86 -1.07
C LEU A 13 33.81 13.29 -0.82
N LEU A 14 33.01 14.26 -1.26
CA LEU A 14 33.16 15.68 -0.95
C LEU A 14 32.63 15.97 0.46
N GLU A 15 32.99 17.13 1.03
CA GLU A 15 32.50 17.54 2.37
C GLU A 15 30.98 17.64 2.46
N ASN A 16 30.29 17.87 1.34
CA ASN A 16 28.83 17.92 1.27
C ASN A 16 28.17 16.52 1.15
N GLY A 17 28.96 15.44 1.13
CA GLY A 17 28.48 14.07 1.01
C GLY A 17 28.30 13.57 -0.43
N ASP A 18 28.54 14.40 -1.44
CA ASP A 18 28.46 14.00 -2.85
C ASP A 18 29.73 13.28 -3.31
N TYR A 19 29.61 12.46 -4.36
CA TYR A 19 30.78 11.87 -5.01
C TYR A 19 31.58 12.94 -5.78
N ALA A 20 32.90 12.88 -5.67
CA ALA A 20 33.77 13.64 -6.56
C ALA A 20 33.53 13.22 -8.02
N PRO A 21 33.73 14.13 -9.00
CA PRO A 21 33.54 13.81 -10.42
C PRO A 21 34.38 12.59 -10.83
N ALA A 22 33.71 11.54 -11.31
CA ALA A 22 34.38 10.30 -11.70
C ALA A 22 35.34 10.53 -12.87
N ARG A 23 36.60 10.12 -12.71
CA ARG A 23 37.68 10.32 -13.69
C ARG A 23 38.01 9.06 -14.47
N SER A 24 37.47 7.92 -14.07
CA SER A 24 37.73 6.63 -14.70
C SER A 24 36.46 5.77 -14.78
N PHE A 25 36.43 4.84 -15.75
CA PHE A 25 35.33 3.87 -15.86
C PHE A 25 35.21 2.98 -14.60
N GLN A 26 36.33 2.70 -13.93
CA GLN A 26 36.34 1.94 -12.68
C GLN A 26 35.64 2.70 -11.54
N GLU A 27 35.87 4.02 -11.42
CA GLU A 27 35.15 4.87 -10.47
C GLU A 27 33.66 4.95 -10.79
N VAL A 28 33.29 5.10 -12.07
CA VAL A 28 31.87 5.07 -12.49
C VAL A 28 31.21 3.74 -12.11
N LYS A 29 31.87 2.61 -12.38
CA LYS A 29 31.36 1.28 -12.02
C LYS A 29 31.22 1.12 -10.50
N SER A 30 32.19 1.64 -9.73
CA SER A 30 32.19 1.61 -8.26
C SER A 30 30.99 2.41 -7.71
N VAL A 31 30.84 3.67 -8.13
CA VAL A 31 29.70 4.53 -7.74
C VAL A 31 28.37 3.90 -8.14
N PHE A 32 28.24 3.44 -9.37
CA PHE A 32 27.03 2.77 -9.85
C PHE A 32 26.66 1.56 -8.99
N TRP A 33 27.63 0.71 -8.67
CA TRP A 33 27.40 -0.47 -7.82
C TRP A 33 26.97 -0.07 -6.41
N ILE A 34 27.64 0.91 -5.80
CA ILE A 34 27.32 1.40 -4.46
C ILE A 34 25.89 1.96 -4.41
N GLU A 35 25.53 2.81 -5.37
CA GLU A 35 24.18 3.40 -5.45
C GLU A 35 23.11 2.35 -5.76
N THR A 36 23.41 1.40 -6.64
CA THR A 36 22.51 0.26 -6.93
C THR A 36 22.23 -0.55 -5.66
N VAL A 37 23.27 -0.86 -4.88
CA VAL A 37 23.12 -1.61 -3.62
C VAL A 37 22.33 -0.80 -2.59
N LYS A 38 22.58 0.51 -2.45
CA LYS A 38 21.79 1.37 -1.56
C LYS A 38 20.31 1.40 -1.95
N MET A 39 20.01 1.53 -3.24
CA MET A 39 18.65 1.51 -3.75
C MET A 39 17.96 0.17 -3.45
N TRP A 40 18.63 -0.96 -3.71
CA TRP A 40 18.07 -2.29 -3.45
C TRP A 40 17.85 -2.58 -1.96
N LYS A 41 18.66 -2.01 -1.06
CA LYS A 41 18.44 -2.11 0.40
C LYS A 41 17.10 -1.50 0.84
N ILE A 42 16.55 -0.57 0.06
CA ILE A 42 15.25 0.05 0.33
C ILE A 42 14.16 -0.59 -0.54
N ALA A 43 14.43 -0.78 -1.83
CA ALA A 43 13.46 -1.28 -2.80
C ALA A 43 13.08 -2.74 -2.58
N ALA A 44 14.02 -3.64 -2.25
CA ALA A 44 13.69 -5.06 -2.06
C ALA A 44 12.73 -5.29 -0.89
N PRO A 45 12.94 -4.71 0.31
CA PRO A 45 11.97 -4.84 1.41
C PRO A 45 10.59 -4.25 1.08
N ILE A 46 10.53 -3.10 0.38
CA ILE A 46 9.25 -2.52 -0.07
C ILE A 46 8.55 -3.45 -1.05
N ALA A 47 9.26 -3.96 -2.06
CA ALA A 47 8.71 -4.89 -3.05
C ALA A 47 8.19 -6.16 -2.37
N PHE A 48 8.94 -6.71 -1.43
CA PHE A 48 8.53 -7.87 -0.66
C PHE A 48 7.29 -7.59 0.22
N GLN A 49 7.22 -6.41 0.85
CA GLN A 49 6.02 -5.97 1.58
C GLN A 49 4.79 -5.90 0.67
N ILE A 50 4.95 -5.36 -0.53
CA ILE A 50 3.88 -5.27 -1.54
C ILE A 50 3.43 -6.69 -1.95
N ILE A 51 4.37 -7.60 -2.20
CA ILE A 51 4.07 -9.00 -2.50
C ILE A 51 3.28 -9.64 -1.37
N CYS A 52 3.65 -9.40 -0.10
CA CYS A 52 2.90 -9.93 1.04
C CYS A 52 1.46 -9.39 1.07
N GLN A 53 1.26 -8.11 0.79
CA GLN A 53 -0.06 -7.49 0.72
C GLN A 53 -0.92 -8.04 -0.42
N TYR A 54 -0.34 -8.26 -1.61
CA TYR A 54 -1.04 -8.96 -2.69
C TYR A 54 -1.35 -10.40 -2.31
N GLY A 55 -0.42 -11.08 -1.62
CA GLY A 55 -0.60 -12.41 -1.07
C GLY A 55 -1.86 -12.52 -0.22
N THR A 56 -2.12 -11.56 0.68
CA THR A 56 -3.34 -11.54 1.51
C THR A 56 -4.62 -11.61 0.65
N ASN A 57 -4.70 -10.79 -0.41
CA ASN A 57 -5.84 -10.81 -1.33
C ASN A 57 -5.91 -12.12 -2.13
N SER A 58 -4.77 -12.60 -2.63
CA SER A 58 -4.70 -13.84 -3.40
C SER A 58 -5.13 -15.05 -2.58
N PHE A 59 -4.65 -15.19 -1.34
CA PHE A 59 -5.06 -16.29 -0.46
C PHE A 59 -6.53 -16.19 -0.06
N THR A 60 -7.06 -14.99 0.19
CA THR A 60 -8.51 -14.81 0.39
C THR A 60 -9.30 -15.40 -0.80
N ASN A 61 -8.92 -15.04 -2.02
CA ASN A 61 -9.57 -15.57 -3.23
C ASN A 61 -9.36 -17.08 -3.40
N ILE A 62 -8.17 -17.61 -3.11
CA ILE A 62 -7.90 -19.05 -3.21
C ILE A 62 -8.82 -19.82 -2.27
N PHE A 63 -8.91 -19.44 -0.99
CA PHE A 63 -9.76 -20.14 -0.02
C PHE A 63 -11.25 -20.01 -0.38
N VAL A 64 -11.70 -18.80 -0.72
CA VAL A 64 -13.08 -18.59 -1.13
C VAL A 64 -13.43 -19.35 -2.41
N GLY A 65 -12.48 -19.50 -3.33
CA GLY A 65 -12.64 -20.30 -4.56
C GLY A 65 -12.90 -21.78 -4.31
N HIS A 66 -12.46 -22.33 -3.18
CA HIS A 66 -12.80 -23.70 -2.80
C HIS A 66 -14.23 -23.84 -2.25
N ILE A 67 -14.86 -22.73 -1.86
CA ILE A 67 -16.27 -22.73 -1.41
C ILE A 67 -17.19 -22.84 -2.62
N GLY A 68 -16.94 -22.03 -3.66
CA GLY A 68 -17.73 -22.05 -4.89
C GLY A 68 -17.44 -20.87 -5.82
N ASN A 69 -17.96 -20.98 -7.06
CA ASN A 69 -17.73 -19.99 -8.11
C ASN A 69 -18.45 -18.66 -7.85
N VAL A 70 -19.64 -18.70 -7.24
CA VAL A 70 -20.42 -17.50 -6.89
C VAL A 70 -19.70 -16.73 -5.79
N GLU A 71 -19.22 -17.43 -4.76
CA GLU A 71 -18.44 -16.88 -3.66
C GLU A 71 -17.15 -16.24 -4.15
N LEU A 72 -16.40 -16.95 -5.00
CA LEU A 72 -15.17 -16.43 -5.60
C LEU A 72 -15.43 -15.15 -6.39
N SER A 73 -16.45 -15.17 -7.25
CA SER A 73 -16.81 -14.03 -8.10
C SER A 73 -17.23 -12.84 -7.24
N ALA A 74 -18.07 -13.07 -6.22
CA ALA A 74 -18.56 -12.04 -5.33
C ALA A 74 -17.44 -11.38 -4.50
N VAL A 75 -16.55 -12.18 -3.89
CA VAL A 75 -15.43 -11.66 -3.10
C VAL A 75 -14.42 -10.94 -4.00
N THR A 76 -14.08 -11.54 -5.15
CA THR A 76 -13.18 -10.91 -6.12
C THR A 76 -13.74 -9.57 -6.59
N LEU A 77 -15.02 -9.50 -6.94
CA LEU A 77 -15.69 -8.28 -7.38
C LEU A 77 -15.71 -7.22 -6.27
N SER A 78 -16.00 -7.60 -5.03
CA SER A 78 -15.93 -6.70 -3.88
C SER A 78 -14.53 -6.10 -3.70
N LEU A 79 -13.50 -6.95 -3.64
CA LEU A 79 -12.12 -6.51 -3.44
C LEU A 79 -11.58 -5.69 -4.64
N THR A 80 -11.88 -6.11 -5.88
CA THR A 80 -11.32 -5.48 -7.08
C THR A 80 -12.05 -4.21 -7.48
N VAL A 81 -13.38 -4.13 -7.34
CA VAL A 81 -14.15 -2.94 -7.70
C VAL A 81 -14.26 -1.99 -6.53
N ILE A 82 -14.76 -2.47 -5.38
CA ILE A 82 -15.01 -1.59 -4.23
C ILE A 82 -13.70 -1.32 -3.47
N GLY A 83 -12.96 -2.39 -3.17
CA GLY A 83 -11.70 -2.32 -2.45
C GLY A 83 -10.63 -1.50 -3.19
N THR A 84 -10.36 -1.79 -4.47
CA THR A 84 -9.33 -1.07 -5.25
C THR A 84 -9.65 0.41 -5.41
N PHE A 85 -10.92 0.79 -5.62
CA PHE A 85 -11.30 2.20 -5.71
C PHE A 85 -10.94 2.94 -4.41
N SER A 86 -11.32 2.36 -3.28
CA SER A 86 -11.09 2.94 -1.96
C SER A 86 -9.60 2.96 -1.61
N PHE A 87 -8.89 1.87 -1.91
CA PHE A 87 -7.44 1.77 -1.79
C PHE A 87 -6.73 2.85 -2.62
N GLY A 88 -7.09 3.01 -3.89
CA GLY A 88 -6.50 4.01 -4.78
C GLY A 88 -6.75 5.44 -4.30
N PHE A 89 -7.98 5.75 -3.90
CA PHE A 89 -8.30 7.06 -3.35
C PHE A 89 -7.48 7.38 -2.08
N MET A 90 -7.37 6.41 -1.17
CA MET A 90 -6.62 6.56 0.08
C MET A 90 -5.10 6.60 -0.14
N LEU A 91 -4.57 5.77 -1.04
CA LEU A 91 -3.17 5.77 -1.44
C LEU A 91 -2.79 7.11 -2.07
N GLY A 92 -3.64 7.64 -2.96
CA GLY A 92 -3.43 8.93 -3.59
C GLY A 92 -3.43 10.07 -2.59
N MET A 93 -4.34 10.08 -1.60
CA MET A 93 -4.27 11.07 -0.51
C MET A 93 -3.02 10.93 0.36
N GLY A 94 -2.53 9.70 0.54
CA GLY A 94 -1.31 9.37 1.29
C GLY A 94 -0.01 9.72 0.56
N SER A 95 0.01 9.83 -0.77
CA SER A 95 1.23 10.18 -1.52
C SER A 95 1.68 11.62 -1.28
N ALA A 96 0.74 12.52 -0.99
CA ALA A 96 1.06 13.89 -0.53
C ALA A 96 1.92 13.88 0.74
N LEU A 97 1.64 12.96 1.67
CA LEU A 97 2.42 12.79 2.90
C LEU A 97 3.84 12.30 2.60
N GLU A 98 4.00 11.37 1.66
CA GLU A 98 5.32 10.84 1.29
C GLU A 98 6.26 11.96 0.83
N THR A 99 5.80 12.85 -0.05
CA THR A 99 6.58 14.00 -0.51
C THR A 99 6.96 14.93 0.65
N LEU A 100 6.00 15.25 1.53
CA LEU A 100 6.24 16.15 2.66
C LEU A 100 7.15 15.53 3.72
N CYS A 101 7.02 14.25 4.01
CA CYS A 101 7.91 13.50 4.90
C CYS A 101 9.32 13.40 4.31
N GLY A 102 9.47 13.13 3.01
CA GLY A 102 10.77 13.11 2.33
C GLY A 102 11.47 14.48 2.37
N GLN A 103 10.74 15.56 2.13
CA GLN A 103 11.25 16.93 2.24
C GLN A 103 11.67 17.28 3.67
N ALA A 104 10.82 17.00 4.65
CA ALA A 104 11.11 17.29 6.06
C ALA A 104 12.27 16.45 6.59
N PHE A 105 12.37 15.18 6.19
CA PHE A 105 13.48 14.30 6.55
C PHE A 105 14.80 14.79 5.94
N GLY A 106 14.81 15.12 4.64
CA GLY A 106 15.99 15.69 3.97
C GLY A 106 16.42 17.05 4.53
N ALA A 107 15.49 17.85 5.04
CA ALA A 107 15.76 19.12 5.72
C ALA A 107 16.16 18.96 7.20
N GLY A 108 16.25 17.74 7.73
CA GLY A 108 16.56 17.47 9.14
C GLY A 108 15.44 17.84 10.13
N GLN A 109 14.24 18.15 9.65
CA GLN A 109 13.08 18.55 10.47
C GLN A 109 12.28 17.33 10.94
N LEU A 110 12.95 16.40 11.63
CA LEU A 110 12.40 15.08 11.99
C LEU A 110 11.10 15.16 12.80
N HIS A 111 10.97 16.12 13.73
CA HIS A 111 9.74 16.31 14.52
C HIS A 111 8.48 16.53 13.65
N LEU A 112 8.60 17.14 12.46
CA LEU A 112 7.44 17.38 11.59
C LEU A 112 6.88 16.10 10.96
N LEU A 113 7.67 15.03 10.84
CA LEU A 113 7.20 13.77 10.26
C LEU A 113 6.05 13.19 11.10
N GLY A 114 6.18 13.20 12.42
CA GLY A 114 5.12 12.71 13.33
C GLY A 114 3.85 13.55 13.22
N VAL A 115 4.00 14.87 13.08
CA VAL A 115 2.87 15.80 12.92
C VAL A 115 2.16 15.59 11.58
N TYR A 116 2.90 15.42 10.49
CA TYR A 116 2.31 15.16 9.18
C TYR A 116 1.60 13.81 9.13
N MET A 117 2.17 12.77 9.76
CA MET A 117 1.51 11.48 9.90
C MET A 117 0.17 11.59 10.64
N GLN A 118 0.15 12.26 11.81
CA GLN A 118 -1.08 12.48 12.57
C GLN A 118 -2.13 13.29 11.78
N ARG A 119 -1.68 14.33 11.08
CA ARG A 119 -2.57 15.13 10.20
C ARG A 119 -3.17 14.25 9.11
N SER A 120 -2.37 13.39 8.50
CA SER A 120 -2.82 12.46 7.48
C SER A 120 -3.79 11.42 8.05
N TRP A 121 -3.57 10.88 9.26
CA TRP A 121 -4.56 10.02 9.94
C TRP A 121 -5.92 10.71 10.05
N ILE A 122 -5.95 11.97 10.51
CA ILE A 122 -7.21 12.72 10.66
C ILE A 122 -7.92 12.87 9.30
N ILE A 123 -7.19 13.25 8.26
CA ILE A 123 -7.75 13.46 6.92
C ILE A 123 -8.25 12.15 6.32
N LEU A 124 -7.46 11.08 6.37
CA LEU A 124 -7.85 9.80 5.79
C LEU A 124 -9.02 9.16 6.56
N LEU A 125 -9.06 9.29 7.89
CA LEU A 125 -10.20 8.84 8.70
C LEU A 125 -11.48 9.60 8.32
N ALA A 126 -11.40 10.92 8.11
CA ALA A 126 -12.53 11.71 7.61
C ALA A 126 -12.97 11.22 6.21
N SER A 127 -12.02 10.91 5.34
CA SER A 127 -12.30 10.36 4.01
C SER A 127 -12.94 8.97 4.03
N CYS A 128 -12.65 8.11 5.02
CA CYS A 128 -13.37 6.84 5.18
C CYS A 128 -14.87 7.06 5.27
N PHE A 129 -15.33 8.09 6.00
CA PHE A 129 -16.77 8.40 6.09
C PHE A 129 -17.37 8.86 4.75
N ILE A 130 -16.57 9.51 3.89
CA ILE A 130 -16.99 9.89 2.54
C ILE A 130 -17.11 8.66 1.65
N LEU A 131 -16.26 7.65 1.86
CA LEU A 131 -16.25 6.39 1.10
C LEU A 131 -17.29 5.36 1.61
N LEU A 132 -17.75 5.47 2.87
CA LEU A 132 -18.72 4.54 3.46
C LEU A 132 -19.98 4.27 2.61
N PRO A 133 -20.64 5.28 1.99
CA PRO A 133 -21.77 5.02 1.12
C PRO A 133 -21.44 4.04 -0.03
N PHE A 134 -20.22 4.07 -0.55
CA PHE A 134 -19.78 3.16 -1.61
C PHE A 134 -19.73 1.70 -1.14
N TYR A 135 -19.41 1.47 0.13
CA TYR A 135 -19.46 0.14 0.75
C TYR A 135 -20.88 -0.28 1.09
N ILE A 136 -21.66 0.61 1.70
CA ILE A 136 -23.03 0.33 2.15
C ILE A 136 -23.96 0.04 0.96
N PHE A 137 -23.79 0.77 -0.14
CA PHE A 137 -24.58 0.61 -1.36
C PHE A 137 -23.89 -0.28 -2.41
N ALA A 138 -22.94 -1.13 -2.00
CA ALA A 138 -22.23 -2.00 -2.94
C ALA A 138 -23.17 -2.91 -3.74
N THR A 139 -24.15 -3.57 -3.12
CA THR A 139 -25.13 -4.41 -3.85
C THR A 139 -25.86 -3.65 -4.96
N PRO A 140 -26.58 -2.54 -4.70
CA PRO A 140 -27.27 -1.83 -5.77
C PRO A 140 -26.32 -1.23 -6.80
N ILE A 141 -25.10 -0.81 -6.42
CA ILE A 141 -24.07 -0.36 -7.37
C ILE A 141 -23.70 -1.50 -8.32
N LEU A 142 -23.44 -2.70 -7.79
CA LEU A 142 -23.06 -3.86 -8.60
C LEU A 142 -24.21 -4.34 -9.48
N LYS A 143 -25.45 -4.37 -8.98
CA LYS A 143 -26.65 -4.66 -9.78
C LYS A 143 -26.82 -3.63 -10.92
N PHE A 144 -26.57 -2.35 -10.64
CA PHE A 144 -26.61 -1.29 -11.66
C PHE A 144 -25.52 -1.47 -12.73
N LEU A 145 -24.34 -1.98 -12.36
CA LEU A 145 -23.26 -2.33 -13.28
C LEU A 145 -23.51 -3.63 -14.07
N GLY A 146 -24.69 -4.24 -13.94
CA GLY A 146 -25.10 -5.40 -14.72
C GLY A 146 -24.65 -6.76 -14.16
N GLN A 147 -24.25 -6.82 -12.88
CA GLN A 147 -23.87 -8.07 -12.22
C GLN A 147 -25.09 -8.92 -11.88
N GLU A 148 -24.93 -10.25 -11.93
CA GLU A 148 -25.97 -11.20 -11.54
C GLU A 148 -26.38 -10.99 -10.06
N GLU A 149 -27.66 -11.25 -9.77
CA GLU A 149 -28.29 -10.87 -8.51
C GLU A 149 -27.64 -11.56 -7.29
N ASP A 150 -27.36 -12.85 -7.40
CA ASP A 150 -26.73 -13.66 -6.37
C ASP A 150 -25.28 -13.22 -6.08
N ILE A 151 -24.50 -12.93 -7.14
CA ILE A 151 -23.13 -12.39 -7.04
C ILE A 151 -23.16 -11.01 -6.37
N ALA A 152 -24.03 -10.11 -6.82
CA ALA A 152 -24.11 -8.73 -6.32
C ALA A 152 -24.57 -8.66 -4.85
N GLU A 153 -25.49 -9.54 -4.43
CA GLU A 153 -25.93 -9.62 -3.04
C GLU A 153 -24.83 -10.14 -2.12
N LEU A 154 -24.15 -11.20 -2.53
CA LEU A 154 -23.04 -11.75 -1.74
C LEU A 154 -21.86 -10.79 -1.68
N ALA A 155 -21.51 -10.14 -2.80
CA ALA A 155 -20.45 -9.15 -2.88
C ALA A 155 -20.74 -7.95 -1.97
N GLY A 156 -21.98 -7.45 -1.96
CA GLY A 156 -22.34 -6.35 -1.07
C GLY A 156 -22.34 -6.74 0.41
N LYS A 157 -22.77 -7.96 0.77
CA LYS A 157 -22.64 -8.47 2.15
C LYS A 157 -21.16 -8.53 2.57
N PHE A 158 -20.29 -9.11 1.74
CA PHE A 158 -18.85 -9.16 1.99
C PHE A 158 -18.23 -7.75 2.08
N THR A 159 -18.66 -6.82 1.23
CA THR A 159 -18.20 -5.43 1.25
C THR A 159 -18.57 -4.75 2.57
N ILE A 160 -19.80 -4.90 3.05
CA ILE A 160 -20.22 -4.34 4.34
C ILE A 160 -19.38 -4.93 5.48
N LEU A 161 -19.11 -6.23 5.44
CA LEU A 161 -18.30 -6.89 6.46
C LEU A 161 -16.87 -6.34 6.51
N THR A 162 -16.28 -5.96 5.37
CA THR A 162 -14.90 -5.44 5.27
C THR A 162 -14.78 -3.91 5.47
N ILE A 163 -15.83 -3.24 5.97
CA ILE A 163 -15.75 -1.83 6.38
C ILE A 163 -14.66 -1.58 7.43
N PRO A 164 -14.42 -2.44 8.45
CA PRO A 164 -13.33 -2.22 9.39
C PRO A 164 -11.96 -2.11 8.70
N GLN A 165 -11.71 -2.90 7.66
CA GLN A 165 -10.49 -2.81 6.86
C GLN A 165 -10.33 -1.42 6.21
N LEU A 166 -11.40 -0.77 5.73
CA LEU A 166 -11.33 0.59 5.19
C LEU A 166 -10.72 1.58 6.20
N PHE A 167 -11.13 1.49 7.48
CA PHE A 167 -10.59 2.36 8.52
C PHE A 167 -9.14 2.02 8.88
N SER A 168 -8.75 0.76 8.79
CA SER A 168 -7.35 0.36 9.00
C SER A 168 -6.43 1.02 7.97
N LEU A 169 -6.85 1.16 6.70
CA LEU A 169 -6.07 1.83 5.64
C LEU A 169 -5.75 3.28 5.99
N ALA A 170 -6.66 3.98 6.69
CA ALA A 170 -6.47 5.39 7.05
C ALA A 170 -5.31 5.61 8.00
N ILE A 171 -5.01 4.60 8.80
CA ILE A 171 -3.92 4.60 9.76
C ILE A 171 -2.69 3.93 9.13
N ASN A 172 -2.88 2.83 8.40
CA ASN A 172 -1.82 2.06 7.77
C ASN A 172 -1.00 2.89 6.78
N PHE A 173 -1.66 3.57 5.83
CA PHE A 173 -0.94 4.29 4.78
C PHE A 173 -0.03 5.38 5.34
N PRO A 174 -0.49 6.28 6.23
CA PRO A 174 0.38 7.32 6.75
C PRO A 174 1.53 6.77 7.58
N THR A 175 1.26 5.72 8.37
CA THR A 175 2.29 5.07 9.21
C THR A 175 3.33 4.37 8.36
N GLY A 176 2.91 3.66 7.31
CA GLY A 176 3.79 3.04 6.33
C GLY A 176 4.68 4.06 5.62
N LYS A 177 4.12 5.21 5.20
CA LYS A 177 4.90 6.29 4.57
C LYS A 177 5.84 6.99 5.54
N PHE A 178 5.43 7.17 6.79
CA PHE A 178 6.30 7.67 7.87
C PHE A 178 7.53 6.77 8.09
N LEU A 179 7.33 5.46 8.12
CA LEU A 179 8.42 4.48 8.27
C LEU A 179 9.29 4.37 7.01
N GLN A 180 8.69 4.44 5.81
CA GLN A 180 9.41 4.46 4.53
C GLN A 180 10.33 5.69 4.42
N ALA A 181 9.86 6.88 4.79
CA ALA A 181 10.65 8.11 4.74
C ALA A 181 11.92 8.04 5.62
N GLN A 182 11.88 7.24 6.69
CA GLN A 182 13.02 7.00 7.58
C GLN A 182 13.86 5.76 7.19
N SER A 183 13.61 5.18 6.00
CA SER A 183 14.23 3.93 5.54
C SER A 183 14.05 2.73 6.50
N LYS A 184 13.01 2.74 7.36
CA LYS A 184 12.67 1.62 8.27
C LYS A 184 11.85 0.52 7.55
N VAL A 185 12.16 0.27 6.29
CA VAL A 185 11.36 -0.59 5.38
C VAL A 185 11.46 -2.09 5.72
N ASN A 186 12.53 -2.52 6.38
CA ASN A 186 12.66 -3.90 6.87
C ASN A 186 11.60 -4.24 7.91
N VAL A 187 11.19 -3.27 8.73
CA VAL A 187 10.13 -3.45 9.73
C VAL A 187 8.81 -3.71 9.04
N LEU A 188 8.50 -2.92 8.02
CA LEU A 188 7.30 -3.11 7.21
C LEU A 188 7.27 -4.51 6.61
N ALA A 189 8.36 -4.91 5.93
CA ALA A 189 8.51 -6.22 5.32
C ALA A 189 8.25 -7.38 6.28
N TRP A 190 8.80 -7.34 7.50
CA TRP A 190 8.56 -8.37 8.51
C TRP A 190 7.13 -8.38 9.03
N ILE A 191 6.52 -7.21 9.25
CA ILE A 191 5.12 -7.10 9.64
C ILE A 191 4.23 -7.73 8.56
N GLY A 192 4.41 -7.38 7.27
CA GLY A 192 3.61 -7.96 6.20
C GLY A 192 3.80 -9.46 6.03
N PHE A 193 5.03 -9.96 6.20
CA PHE A 193 5.29 -11.39 6.14
C PHE A 193 4.59 -12.18 7.25
N LEU A 194 4.72 -11.73 8.49
CA LEU A 194 4.06 -12.38 9.62
C LEU A 194 2.53 -12.29 9.50
N ALA A 195 2.01 -11.13 9.10
CA ALA A 195 0.59 -10.94 8.86
C ALA A 195 0.06 -11.86 7.75
N LEU A 196 0.82 -12.10 6.68
CA LEU A 196 0.44 -13.04 5.62
C LEU A 196 0.35 -14.48 6.15
N LEU A 197 1.34 -14.93 6.93
CA LEU A 197 1.32 -16.28 7.51
C LEU A 197 0.12 -16.45 8.45
N LEU A 198 -0.14 -15.45 9.30
CA LEU A 198 -1.28 -15.45 10.20
C LEU A 198 -2.59 -15.40 9.41
N HIS A 199 -2.67 -14.62 8.34
CA HIS A 199 -3.84 -14.54 7.47
C HIS A 199 -4.20 -15.90 6.87
N ILE A 200 -3.22 -16.64 6.33
CA ILE A 200 -3.45 -18.00 5.79
C ILE A 200 -3.99 -18.92 6.90
N GLY A 201 -3.43 -18.84 8.11
CA GLY A 201 -3.92 -19.60 9.26
C GLY A 201 -5.35 -19.22 9.68
N LEU A 202 -5.69 -17.93 9.65
CA LEU A 202 -7.04 -17.42 9.95
C LEU A 202 -8.05 -17.85 8.88
N LEU A 203 -7.69 -17.81 7.60
CA LEU A 203 -8.54 -18.30 6.51
C LEU A 203 -8.86 -19.77 6.70
N TRP A 204 -7.84 -20.61 6.92
CA TRP A 204 -8.03 -22.03 7.21
C TRP A 204 -8.93 -22.25 8.43
N LEU A 205 -8.69 -21.52 9.52
CA LEU A 205 -9.47 -21.67 10.74
C LEU A 205 -10.95 -21.26 10.53
N PHE A 206 -11.20 -20.09 9.95
CA PHE A 206 -12.57 -19.58 9.85
C PHE A 206 -13.38 -20.22 8.72
N ILE A 207 -12.74 -20.62 7.63
CA ILE A 207 -13.42 -21.22 6.48
C ILE A 207 -13.52 -22.74 6.66
N ASP A 208 -12.40 -23.43 6.85
CA ASP A 208 -12.38 -24.90 6.83
C ASP A 208 -12.77 -25.51 8.17
N VAL A 209 -12.30 -24.93 9.29
CA VAL A 209 -12.57 -25.49 10.63
C VAL A 209 -13.93 -25.02 11.17
N PHE A 210 -14.23 -23.72 11.08
CA PHE A 210 -15.48 -23.17 11.62
C PHE A 210 -16.64 -23.17 10.61
N GLY A 211 -16.37 -23.31 9.31
CA GLY A 211 -17.41 -23.34 8.28
C GLY A 211 -18.13 -22.00 8.07
N TRP A 212 -17.49 -20.86 8.38
CA TRP A 212 -18.12 -19.53 8.25
C TRP A 212 -18.15 -18.97 6.82
N GLY A 213 -17.60 -19.71 5.85
CA GLY A 213 -17.60 -19.35 4.44
C GLY A 213 -17.04 -17.94 4.17
N THR A 214 -17.69 -17.17 3.31
CA THR A 214 -17.27 -15.80 2.95
C THR A 214 -17.28 -14.82 4.12
N THR A 215 -18.08 -15.08 5.16
CA THR A 215 -18.04 -14.27 6.39
C THR A 215 -16.74 -14.52 7.15
N GLY A 216 -16.28 -15.77 7.20
CA GLY A 216 -14.97 -16.12 7.75
C GLY A 216 -13.83 -15.45 6.99
N ALA A 217 -13.91 -15.41 5.66
CA ALA A 217 -12.95 -14.70 4.82
C ALA A 217 -12.89 -13.19 5.14
N ALA A 218 -14.04 -12.53 5.28
CA ALA A 218 -14.10 -11.10 5.62
C ALA A 218 -13.48 -10.81 6.99
N ILE A 219 -13.80 -11.62 8.01
CA ILE A 219 -13.25 -11.46 9.36
C ILE A 219 -11.73 -11.67 9.36
N ALA A 220 -11.22 -12.70 8.68
CA ALA A 220 -9.78 -12.91 8.54
C ALA A 220 -9.10 -11.71 7.87
N PHE A 221 -9.74 -11.15 6.83
CA PHE A 221 -9.24 -9.98 6.13
C PHE A 221 -9.17 -8.74 7.04
N ASP A 222 -10.23 -8.45 7.80
CA ASP A 222 -10.24 -7.33 8.76
C ASP A 222 -9.19 -7.50 9.85
N ILE A 223 -9.09 -8.70 10.45
CA ILE A 223 -8.11 -8.98 11.50
C ILE A 223 -6.69 -8.74 10.99
N THR A 224 -6.34 -9.31 9.83
CA THR A 224 -5.01 -9.14 9.25
C THR A 224 -4.67 -7.68 8.96
N ASN A 225 -5.61 -6.91 8.39
CA ASN A 225 -5.34 -5.50 8.08
C ASN A 225 -5.20 -4.64 9.35
N TRP A 226 -5.99 -4.90 10.39
CA TRP A 226 -5.85 -4.24 11.68
C TRP A 226 -4.59 -4.67 12.41
N GLU A 227 -4.20 -5.94 12.35
CA GLU A 227 -2.95 -6.43 12.91
C GLU A 227 -1.74 -5.69 12.33
N ILE A 228 -1.64 -5.60 11.00
CA ILE A 228 -0.58 -4.84 10.32
C ILE A 228 -0.57 -3.40 10.81
N THR A 229 -1.76 -2.78 10.85
CA THR A 229 -1.92 -1.38 11.26
C THR A 229 -1.46 -1.15 12.70
N LEU A 230 -1.92 -1.98 13.63
CA LEU A 230 -1.56 -1.88 15.05
C LEU A 230 -0.07 -2.18 15.27
N ALA A 231 0.49 -3.16 14.56
CA ALA A 231 1.92 -3.47 14.63
C ALA A 231 2.78 -2.29 14.16
N GLN A 232 2.40 -1.63 13.05
CA GLN A 232 3.10 -0.44 12.58
C GLN A 232 3.00 0.72 13.57
N VAL A 233 1.80 1.00 14.11
CA VAL A 233 1.59 2.06 15.11
C VAL A 233 2.36 1.78 16.39
N ALA A 234 2.33 0.54 16.88
CA ALA A 234 3.11 0.13 18.04
C ALA A 234 4.61 0.33 17.79
N TYR A 235 5.12 -0.04 16.60
CA TYR A 235 6.51 0.20 16.25
C TYR A 235 6.87 1.69 16.32
N VAL A 236 6.02 2.57 15.78
CA VAL A 236 6.24 4.02 15.84
C VAL A 236 6.25 4.54 17.28
N ILE A 237 5.32 4.10 18.12
CA ILE A 237 5.20 4.58 19.50
C ILE A 237 6.38 4.14 20.38
N PHE A 238 6.84 2.91 20.21
CA PHE A 238 7.83 2.32 21.13
C PHE A 238 9.27 2.32 20.60
N TRP A 239 9.50 2.44 19.28
CA TRP A 239 10.84 2.36 18.65
C TRP A 239 11.22 3.53 17.75
N CYS A 240 10.38 4.57 17.65
CA CYS A 240 10.71 5.81 16.92
C CYS A 240 10.73 7.05 17.83
N ASP A 241 11.31 6.94 19.01
CA ASP A 241 11.41 8.00 20.04
C ASP A 241 12.09 9.29 19.53
N GLU A 242 13.07 9.18 18.62
CA GLU A 242 13.74 10.35 18.03
C GLU A 242 12.83 11.21 17.12
N VAL A 243 11.75 10.64 16.61
CA VAL A 243 10.89 11.27 15.59
C VAL A 243 9.45 11.45 16.10
N TRP A 244 8.96 10.47 16.85
CA TRP A 244 7.64 10.45 17.46
C TRP A 244 7.68 11.02 18.89
N HIS A 245 7.11 12.21 19.06
CA HIS A 245 7.05 12.91 20.36
C HIS A 245 5.65 12.85 21.00
N GLY A 246 4.81 11.90 20.55
CA GLY A 246 3.42 11.79 20.97
C GLY A 246 2.44 12.66 20.16
N PHE A 247 1.18 12.65 20.58
CA PHE A 247 0.10 13.39 19.92
C PHE A 247 0.30 14.91 20.05
N SER A 248 0.10 15.63 18.96
CA SER A 248 0.33 17.07 18.87
C SER A 248 -0.86 17.79 18.25
N TRP A 249 -1.29 18.88 18.89
CA TRP A 249 -2.29 19.80 18.34
C TRP A 249 -1.85 20.46 17.02
N LEU A 250 -0.54 20.43 16.72
CA LEU A 250 -0.01 20.93 15.45
C LEU A 250 -0.54 20.12 14.24
N ALA A 251 -1.05 18.91 14.45
CA ALA A 251 -1.69 18.10 13.42
C ALA A 251 -2.89 18.83 12.80
N PHE A 252 -3.63 19.61 13.58
CA PHE A 252 -4.81 20.37 13.12
C PHE A 252 -4.47 21.70 12.45
N LYS A 253 -3.24 22.20 12.62
CA LYS A 253 -2.81 23.46 12.03
C LYS A 253 -2.65 23.28 10.51
N GLU A 254 -3.18 24.24 9.74
CA GLU A 254 -3.13 24.27 8.26
C GLU A 254 -3.69 23.01 7.59
N ILE A 255 -4.61 22.30 8.25
CA ILE A 255 -5.18 21.06 7.75
C ILE A 255 -5.83 21.22 6.37
N TRP A 256 -6.45 22.37 6.10
CA TRP A 256 -7.11 22.62 4.81
C TRP A 256 -6.14 22.66 3.61
N ALA A 257 -4.96 23.23 3.80
CA ALA A 257 -3.93 23.22 2.76
C ALA A 257 -3.47 21.79 2.45
N PHE A 258 -3.33 20.97 3.50
CA PHE A 258 -2.99 19.55 3.36
C PHE A 258 -4.13 18.76 2.71
N VAL A 259 -5.39 19.00 3.09
CA VAL A 259 -6.57 18.38 2.46
C VAL A 259 -6.59 18.68 0.96
N ARG A 260 -6.37 19.94 0.55
CA ARG A 260 -6.33 20.31 -0.87
C ARG A 260 -5.24 19.56 -1.62
N LEU A 261 -4.06 19.42 -1.02
CA LEU A 261 -2.95 18.67 -1.61
C LEU A 261 -3.29 17.17 -1.72
N SER A 262 -3.78 16.55 -0.65
CA SER A 262 -4.20 15.15 -0.62
C SER A 262 -5.30 14.85 -1.64
N ILE A 263 -6.32 15.71 -1.77
CA ILE A 263 -7.39 15.53 -2.77
C ILE A 263 -6.82 15.63 -4.18
N ALA A 264 -5.93 16.60 -4.45
CA ALA A 264 -5.31 16.71 -5.77
C ALA A 264 -4.52 15.44 -6.14
N SER A 265 -3.74 14.90 -5.19
CA SER A 265 -3.01 13.65 -5.37
C SER A 265 -3.94 12.43 -5.54
N ALA A 266 -5.06 12.39 -4.83
CA ALA A 266 -6.06 11.35 -4.99
C ALA A 266 -6.72 11.37 -6.37
N VAL A 267 -7.13 12.55 -6.83
CA VAL A 267 -7.70 12.73 -8.17
C VAL A 267 -6.70 12.33 -9.25
N MET A 268 -5.43 12.73 -9.11
CA MET A 268 -4.38 12.36 -10.04
C MET A 268 -4.23 10.83 -10.16
N LEU A 269 -4.13 10.12 -9.03
CA LEU A 269 -3.97 8.67 -9.03
C LEU A 269 -5.23 7.95 -9.55
N CYS A 270 -6.43 8.43 -9.20
CA CYS A 270 -7.68 7.89 -9.74
C CYS A 270 -7.75 8.08 -11.26
N LEU A 271 -7.36 9.24 -11.77
CA LEU A 271 -7.32 9.51 -13.21
C LEU A 271 -6.30 8.63 -13.93
N GLU A 272 -5.15 8.36 -13.32
CA GLU A 272 -4.14 7.44 -13.87
C GLU A 272 -4.70 6.02 -14.01
N ILE A 273 -5.35 5.49 -12.97
CA ILE A 273 -5.96 4.15 -12.98
C ILE A 273 -7.09 4.08 -14.01
N TRP A 274 -7.97 5.08 -14.05
CA TRP A 274 -9.09 5.11 -14.99
C TRP A 274 -8.65 5.30 -16.43
N TYR A 275 -7.62 6.10 -16.67
CA TYR A 275 -7.01 6.26 -17.98
C TYR A 275 -6.44 4.92 -18.47
N MET A 276 -5.70 4.20 -17.61
CA MET A 276 -5.16 2.88 -17.95
C MET A 276 -6.27 1.85 -18.21
N MET A 277 -7.32 1.80 -17.38
CA MET A 277 -8.48 0.92 -17.60
C MET A 277 -9.19 1.24 -18.92
N SER A 278 -9.38 2.52 -19.23
CA SER A 278 -10.01 2.97 -20.49
C SER A 278 -9.16 2.57 -21.70
N MET A 279 -7.84 2.66 -21.59
CA MET A 279 -6.92 2.24 -22.64
C MET A 279 -6.94 0.73 -22.85
N ILE A 280 -6.91 -0.07 -21.77
CA ILE A 280 -7.04 -1.53 -21.84
C ILE A 280 -8.36 -1.94 -22.49
N LEU A 281 -9.47 -1.29 -22.10
CA LEU A 281 -10.80 -1.56 -22.69
C LEU A 281 -10.83 -1.25 -24.19
N LEU A 282 -10.34 -0.08 -24.61
CA LEU A 282 -10.29 0.30 -26.02
C LEU A 282 -9.41 -0.66 -26.83
N VAL A 283 -8.28 -1.07 -26.28
CA VAL A 283 -7.33 -1.98 -26.93
C VAL A 283 -7.84 -3.43 -26.96
N GLY A 284 -8.66 -3.81 -25.98
CA GLY A 284 -9.39 -5.08 -25.96
C GLY A 284 -10.42 -5.23 -27.09
N HIS A 285 -10.81 -4.15 -27.77
CA HIS A 285 -11.72 -4.17 -28.92
C HIS A 285 -10.98 -4.20 -30.27
N LEU A 286 -9.64 -4.23 -30.30
CA LEU A 286 -8.88 -4.34 -31.54
C LEU A 286 -8.86 -5.78 -32.06
N ASP A 287 -8.73 -5.95 -33.37
CA ASP A 287 -8.76 -7.25 -34.06
C ASP A 287 -7.71 -8.26 -33.54
N ASN A 288 -6.65 -7.78 -32.86
CA ASN A 288 -5.63 -8.59 -32.20
C ASN A 288 -5.51 -8.27 -30.69
N ALA A 289 -6.64 -8.17 -30.00
CA ALA A 289 -6.73 -7.81 -28.58
C ALA A 289 -5.74 -8.54 -27.67
N ILE A 290 -5.46 -9.83 -27.90
CA ILE A 290 -4.52 -10.62 -27.06
C ILE A 290 -3.10 -10.05 -27.12
N ILE A 291 -2.61 -9.68 -28.31
CA ILE A 291 -1.25 -9.14 -28.48
C ILE A 291 -1.19 -7.69 -28.03
N ALA A 292 -2.23 -6.90 -28.32
CA ALA A 292 -2.26 -5.47 -28.01
C ALA A 292 -2.51 -5.19 -26.51
N VAL A 293 -3.37 -5.98 -25.85
CA VAL A 293 -3.51 -5.96 -24.38
C VAL A 293 -2.24 -6.52 -23.75
N GLY A 294 -1.68 -7.60 -24.31
CA GLY A 294 -0.41 -8.20 -23.89
C GLY A 294 0.75 -7.20 -23.90
N SER A 295 0.84 -6.32 -24.91
CA SER A 295 1.90 -5.31 -24.99
C SER A 295 1.72 -4.14 -24.02
N LEU A 296 0.49 -3.84 -23.58
CA LEU A 296 0.22 -2.83 -22.55
C LEU A 296 0.52 -3.33 -21.14
N SER A 297 0.42 -4.64 -20.91
CA SER A 297 0.76 -5.28 -19.63
C SER A 297 2.27 -5.48 -19.42
N ILE A 298 3.09 -5.26 -20.45
CA ILE A 298 4.56 -5.24 -20.32
C ILE A 298 4.95 -3.81 -19.92
N TRP A 299 5.03 -3.59 -18.61
CA TRP A 299 5.63 -2.43 -17.97
C TRP A 299 6.92 -2.83 -17.27
#